data_AF-A0A1I9GEJ6-F1
#
_entry.id   AF-A0A1I9GEJ6-F1
#
_cell.length_a   1.000
_cell.length_b   1.000
_cell.length_c   1.000
_cell.angle_alpha   90.00
_cell.angle_beta   90.00
_cell.angle_gamma   90.00
#
_symmetry.space_group_name_H-M   'P 1'
#
loop_
_entity.id
_entity.type
_entity.pdbx_description
1 polymer ?
#
loop_
_entity_poly.entity_id
_entity_poly.type
_entity_poly.pdbx_seq_one_letter_code
_entity_poly.pdbx_strand_id
1 'polypeptide(L)'
;HIKEHLDGKLDQTANMTPEQLQFHYFNMHDMDRNGLLDGLELIKAITHFHEENRDSRQDASQLPAVLTETEIERMLDPIFNSDDLNRDGFISYPEFSKAQKQRDEQMRQQYQQQQQQQQSPHH
;
A
#
# COMPACT_ATOMS: atom_id res chain seq x y z
N HIS A 1 -6.31 14.40 3.97
CA HIS A 1 -6.18 14.92 2.60
C HIS A 1 -5.84 13.77 1.64
N ILE A 2 -6.84 12.98 1.27
CA ILE A 2 -6.71 11.82 0.36
C ILE A 2 -7.65 12.00 -0.86
N LYS A 3 -8.27 13.18 -0.99
CA LYS A 3 -9.37 13.44 -1.93
C LYS A 3 -8.96 14.17 -3.21
N GLU A 4 -7.69 14.56 -3.38
CA GLU A 4 -7.28 15.50 -4.45
C GLU A 4 -6.12 15.02 -5.35
N HIS A 5 -5.80 13.72 -5.40
CA HIS A 5 -4.82 13.18 -6.37
C HIS A 5 -5.38 12.06 -7.24
N LEU A 6 -6.71 12.00 -7.37
CA LEU A 6 -7.44 10.94 -8.03
C LEU A 6 -8.24 11.53 -9.22
N ASP A 7 -7.62 12.37 -10.03
CA ASP A 7 -8.26 13.01 -11.19
C ASP A 7 -7.68 12.41 -12.48
N GLY A 8 -8.41 11.46 -13.10
CA GLY A 8 -8.14 11.05 -14.48
C GLY A 8 -8.49 9.61 -14.88
N LYS A 9 -8.54 8.64 -13.96
CA LYS A 9 -8.81 7.21 -14.29
C LYS A 9 -9.82 6.49 -13.38
N LEU A 10 -10.61 7.21 -12.57
CA LEU A 10 -11.31 6.61 -11.42
C LEU A 10 -12.83 6.67 -11.49
N ASP A 11 -13.41 6.13 -12.56
CA ASP A 11 -14.85 5.86 -12.56
C ASP A 11 -15.21 4.43 -12.13
N GLN A 12 -14.25 3.50 -12.15
CA GLN A 12 -14.55 2.08 -11.86
C GLN A 12 -14.43 1.70 -10.39
N THR A 13 -13.60 2.39 -9.60
CA THR A 13 -13.40 2.12 -8.17
C THR A 13 -14.33 2.92 -7.26
N ALA A 14 -14.94 4.00 -7.77
CA ALA A 14 -15.79 4.90 -6.99
C ALA A 14 -17.06 4.24 -6.43
N ASN A 15 -17.53 3.16 -7.06
CA ASN A 15 -18.71 2.39 -6.64
C ASN A 15 -18.38 1.06 -5.94
N MET A 16 -17.10 0.76 -5.72
CA MET A 16 -16.68 -0.51 -5.11
C MET A 16 -16.77 -0.44 -3.58
N THR A 17 -17.19 -1.54 -2.94
CA THR A 17 -17.07 -1.66 -1.48
C THR A 17 -15.61 -1.72 -1.05
N PRO A 18 -15.26 -1.44 0.22
CA PRO A 18 -13.89 -1.58 0.70
C PRO A 18 -13.27 -2.95 0.40
N GLU A 19 -14.07 -4.02 0.51
CA GLU A 19 -13.65 -5.39 0.21
C GLU A 19 -13.42 -5.60 -1.29
N GLN A 20 -14.29 -5.05 -2.14
CA GLN A 20 -14.11 -5.10 -3.59
C GLN A 20 -12.89 -4.30 -4.04
N LEU A 21 -12.62 -3.17 -3.39
CA LEU A 21 -11.45 -2.35 -3.66
C LEU A 21 -10.16 -3.06 -3.24
N GLN A 22 -10.16 -3.70 -2.05
CA GLN A 22 -9.04 -4.55 -1.61
C GLN A 22 -8.79 -5.69 -2.59
N PHE A 23 -9.84 -6.40 -3.01
CA PHE A 23 -9.73 -7.48 -3.98
C PHE A 23 -9.27 -6.96 -5.36
N HIS A 24 -9.73 -5.79 -5.78
CA HIS A 24 -9.30 -5.17 -7.02
C HIS A 24 -7.81 -4.82 -6.98
N TYR A 25 -7.32 -4.21 -5.90
CA TYR A 25 -5.89 -3.91 -5.74
C TYR A 25 -5.04 -5.16 -5.64
N PHE A 26 -5.53 -6.23 -5.01
CA PHE A 26 -4.84 -7.51 -4.97
C PHE A 26 -4.69 -8.08 -6.39
N ASN A 27 -5.80 -8.24 -7.13
CA ASN A 27 -5.77 -8.79 -8.49
C ASN A 27 -5.08 -7.88 -9.52
N MET A 28 -5.06 -6.57 -9.28
CA MET A 28 -4.35 -5.64 -10.16
C MET A 28 -2.85 -5.91 -10.16
N HIS A 29 -2.30 -6.42 -9.07
CA HIS A 29 -0.86 -6.65 -8.90
C HIS A 29 -0.46 -8.13 -9.01
N ASP A 30 -1.42 -9.06 -8.89
CA ASP A 30 -1.27 -10.48 -9.23
C ASP A 30 -1.19 -10.65 -10.76
N MET A 31 0.04 -10.61 -11.28
CA MET A 31 0.35 -10.58 -12.72
C MET A 31 0.18 -11.95 -13.37
N ASP A 32 0.51 -13.01 -12.65
CA ASP A 32 0.42 -14.39 -13.13
C ASP A 32 -0.92 -15.07 -12.78
N ARG A 33 -1.77 -14.41 -11.98
CA ARG A 33 -3.11 -14.85 -11.55
C ARG A 33 -3.07 -16.13 -10.73
N ASN A 34 -2.03 -16.31 -9.93
CA ASN A 34 -1.88 -17.46 -9.05
C ASN A 34 -2.62 -17.27 -7.70
N GLY A 35 -3.16 -16.08 -7.44
CA GLY A 35 -3.87 -15.75 -6.20
C GLY A 35 -2.94 -15.44 -5.01
N LEU A 36 -1.67 -15.19 -5.28
CA LEU A 36 -0.58 -14.88 -4.36
C LEU A 36 0.14 -13.64 -4.86
N LEU A 37 0.70 -12.84 -3.95
CA LEU A 37 1.59 -11.74 -4.32
C LEU A 37 3.03 -12.08 -3.95
N ASP A 38 3.89 -12.10 -4.95
CA ASP A 38 5.32 -12.26 -4.77
C ASP A 38 6.03 -10.91 -4.52
N GLY A 39 7.31 -10.98 -4.14
CA GLY A 39 8.11 -9.77 -3.89
C GLY A 39 8.23 -8.86 -5.12
N LEU A 40 8.33 -9.41 -6.33
CA LEU A 40 8.42 -8.64 -7.57
C LEU A 40 7.11 -7.91 -7.89
N GLU A 41 5.98 -8.55 -7.63
CA GLU A 41 4.65 -7.96 -7.79
C GLU A 41 4.43 -6.82 -6.81
N LEU A 42 4.86 -6.98 -5.55
CA LEU A 42 4.84 -5.93 -4.55
C LEU A 42 5.75 -4.74 -4.91
N ILE A 43 6.96 -5.00 -5.42
CA ILE A 43 7.86 -3.92 -5.89
C ILE A 43 7.20 -3.14 -7.02
N LYS A 44 6.63 -3.84 -8.00
CA LYS A 44 5.93 -3.21 -9.12
C LYS A 44 4.76 -2.37 -8.62
N ALA A 45 4.00 -2.86 -7.65
CA ALA A 45 2.91 -2.11 -7.02
C ALA A 45 3.39 -0.80 -6.39
N ILE A 46 4.45 -0.86 -5.57
CA ILE A 46 4.99 0.30 -4.87
C ILE A 46 5.64 1.29 -5.84
N THR A 47 6.33 0.78 -6.87
CA THR A 47 7.01 1.61 -7.86
C THR A 47 6.01 2.28 -8.81
N HIS A 48 4.98 1.57 -9.26
CA HIS A 48 3.94 2.12 -10.13
C HIS A 48 3.14 3.23 -9.43
N PHE A 49 2.89 3.10 -8.13
CA PHE A 49 2.31 4.20 -7.34
C PHE A 49 3.20 5.44 -7.35
N HIS A 50 4.52 5.28 -7.25
CA HIS A 50 5.44 6.41 -7.34
C HIS A 50 5.51 7.02 -8.74
N GLU A 51 5.46 6.21 -9.81
CA GLU A 51 5.50 6.71 -11.19
C GLU A 51 4.21 7.43 -11.60
N GLU A 52 3.03 6.95 -11.20
CA GLU A 52 1.77 7.66 -11.49
C GLU A 52 1.67 9.02 -10.76
N ASN A 53 2.34 9.15 -9.60
CA ASN A 53 2.48 10.44 -8.90
C ASN A 53 3.59 11.35 -9.47
N ARG A 54 4.44 10.88 -10.40
CA ARG A 54 5.49 11.69 -11.05
C ARG A 54 4.96 12.66 -12.10
N ASP A 55 3.81 12.37 -12.72
CA ASP A 55 3.22 13.26 -13.73
C ASP A 55 2.67 14.57 -13.15
N SER A 56 2.53 14.67 -11.82
CA SER A 56 1.93 15.84 -11.15
C SER A 56 2.93 16.75 -10.41
N ARG A 57 4.20 16.37 -10.27
CA ARG A 57 5.23 17.20 -9.62
C ARG A 57 6.56 17.09 -10.36
N GLN A 58 7.00 18.24 -10.88
CA GLN A 58 8.37 18.49 -11.31
C GLN A 58 9.34 18.32 -10.14
N ASP A 59 9.64 17.09 -9.74
CA ASP A 59 10.78 16.76 -8.89
C ASP A 59 11.29 15.37 -9.31
N ALA A 60 12.04 15.40 -10.42
CA ALA A 60 12.70 14.25 -11.02
C ALA A 60 13.93 13.84 -10.19
N SER A 61 13.73 13.48 -8.93
CA SER A 61 14.74 13.05 -7.96
C SER A 61 13.98 12.29 -6.87
N GLN A 62 14.07 10.98 -6.59
CA GLN A 62 15.22 10.08 -6.55
C GLN A 62 14.71 8.62 -6.39
N LEU A 63 14.32 7.94 -7.47
CA LEU A 63 14.49 6.48 -7.45
C LEU A 63 15.58 6.20 -8.48
N PRO A 64 16.71 5.58 -8.09
CA PRO A 64 17.72 5.16 -9.06
C PRO A 64 17.03 4.31 -10.13
N ALA A 65 17.43 4.47 -11.39
CA ALA A 65 16.88 3.73 -12.53
C ALA A 65 17.01 2.19 -12.39
N VAL A 66 17.69 1.72 -11.34
CA VAL A 66 17.77 0.35 -10.88
C VAL A 66 17.78 0.40 -9.36
N LEU A 67 16.64 0.10 -8.71
CA LEU A 67 16.68 -0.23 -7.28
C LEU A 67 17.56 -1.47 -7.13
N THR A 68 18.53 -1.41 -6.24
CA THR A 68 19.37 -2.58 -5.94
C THR A 68 18.53 -3.63 -5.21
N GLU A 69 18.92 -4.90 -5.34
CA GLU A 69 18.29 -6.01 -4.62
C GLU A 69 18.19 -5.72 -3.12
N THR A 70 19.22 -5.14 -2.52
CA THR A 70 19.24 -4.75 -1.11
C THR A 70 18.25 -3.63 -0.75
N GLU A 71 17.99 -2.69 -1.66
CA GLU A 71 16.97 -1.65 -1.43
C GLU A 71 15.57 -2.23 -1.53
N ILE A 72 15.37 -3.14 -2.48
CA ILE A 72 14.14 -3.92 -2.65
C ILE A 72 13.85 -4.72 -1.38
N GLU A 73 14.82 -5.48 -0.88
CA GLU A 73 14.70 -6.24 0.37
C GLU A 73 14.29 -5.33 1.53
N ARG A 74 14.94 -4.17 1.70
CA ARG A 74 14.59 -3.23 2.78
C ARG A 74 13.17 -2.70 2.70
N MET A 75 12.58 -2.61 1.51
CA MET A 75 11.19 -2.18 1.32
C MET A 75 10.20 -3.34 1.54
N LEU A 76 10.58 -4.55 1.16
CA LEU A 76 9.74 -5.74 1.23
C LEU A 76 9.80 -6.44 2.59
N ASP A 77 10.95 -6.47 3.26
CA ASP A 77 11.17 -7.14 4.54
C ASP A 77 10.13 -6.77 5.59
N PRO A 78 9.75 -5.48 5.79
CA PRO A 78 8.72 -5.13 6.75
C PRO A 78 7.34 -5.70 6.37
N ILE A 79 7.04 -5.75 5.07
CA ILE A 79 5.77 -6.25 4.54
C ILE A 79 5.69 -7.76 4.74
N PHE A 80 6.70 -8.51 4.30
CA PHE A 80 6.73 -9.97 4.51
C PHE A 80 6.75 -10.33 5.99
N ASN A 81 7.49 -9.59 6.83
CA ASN A 81 7.52 -9.87 8.27
C ASN A 81 6.15 -9.70 8.96
N SER A 82 5.28 -8.83 8.46
CA SER A 82 3.95 -8.61 9.04
C SER A 82 2.86 -9.41 8.36
N ASP A 83 2.95 -9.59 7.05
CA ASP A 83 1.84 -10.06 6.22
C ASP A 83 2.02 -11.55 5.83
N ASP A 84 3.24 -12.02 5.59
CA ASP A 84 3.53 -13.44 5.29
C ASP A 84 3.64 -14.26 6.58
N LEU A 85 2.51 -14.86 6.97
CA LEU A 85 2.38 -15.55 8.26
C LEU A 85 2.91 -16.97 8.22
N ASN A 86 2.82 -17.63 7.06
CA ASN A 86 3.30 -18.99 6.86
C ASN A 86 4.78 -19.05 6.41
N ARG A 87 5.38 -17.90 6.06
CA ARG A 87 6.76 -17.73 5.60
C ARG A 87 7.08 -18.51 4.34
N ASP A 88 6.13 -18.57 3.41
CA ASP A 88 6.32 -19.23 2.12
C ASP A 88 6.92 -18.31 1.04
N GLY A 89 7.14 -17.03 1.37
CA GLY A 89 7.68 -16.03 0.45
C GLY A 89 6.63 -15.41 -0.46
N PHE A 90 5.34 -15.65 -0.18
CA PHE A 90 4.21 -15.08 -0.87
C PHE A 90 3.23 -14.46 0.12
N ILE A 91 2.37 -13.56 -0.37
CA ILE A 91 1.26 -13.02 0.42
C ILE A 91 -0.04 -13.48 -0.23
N SER A 92 -0.74 -14.38 0.44
CA SER A 92 -2.06 -14.83 -0.01
C SER A 92 -3.13 -13.76 0.27
N TYR A 93 -4.27 -13.84 -0.42
CA TYR A 93 -5.39 -12.91 -0.15
C TYR A 93 -5.86 -12.92 1.32
N PRO A 94 -5.99 -14.07 2.02
CA PRO A 94 -6.33 -14.09 3.44
C PRO A 94 -5.31 -13.35 4.33
N GLU A 95 -4.02 -13.49 4.03
CA GLU A 95 -2.92 -12.80 4.71
C GLU A 95 -2.97 -11.29 4.47
N PHE A 96 -3.10 -10.90 3.20
CA PHE A 96 -3.26 -9.50 2.80
C PHE A 96 -4.47 -8.84 3.48
N SER A 97 -5.64 -9.50 3.47
CA SER A 97 -6.86 -8.97 4.07
C SER A 97 -6.71 -8.77 5.59
N LYS A 98 -6.07 -9.74 6.26
CA LYS A 98 -5.79 -9.64 7.70
C LYS A 98 -4.83 -8.50 8.00
N ALA A 99 -3.77 -8.35 7.23
CA ALA A 99 -2.81 -7.27 7.37
C ALA A 99 -3.45 -5.89 7.17
N GLN A 100 -4.29 -5.73 6.15
CA GLN A 100 -5.03 -4.49 5.90
C GLN A 100 -5.93 -4.12 7.08
N LYS A 101 -6.68 -5.10 7.60
CA LYS A 101 -7.54 -4.86 8.76
C LYS A 101 -6.76 -4.40 9.99
N GLN A 102 -5.60 -5.01 10.25
CA GLN A 102 -4.74 -4.61 11.36
C GLN A 102 -4.18 -3.20 11.18
N ARG A 103 -3.77 -2.84 9.96
CA ARG A 103 -3.28 -1.49 9.61
C ARG A 103 -4.37 -0.44 9.77
N ASP A 104 -5.58 -0.72 9.32
CA ASP A 104 -6.75 0.16 9.48
C ASP A 104 -7.08 0.39 10.97
N GLU A 105 -7.03 -0.66 11.78
CA GLU A 105 -7.24 -0.55 13.23
C GLU A 105 -6.14 0.29 13.90
N GLN A 106 -4.87 0.07 13.56
CA GLN A 106 -3.74 0.87 14.07
C GLN A 106 -3.85 2.34 13.67
N MET A 107 -4.15 2.63 12.41
CA MET A 107 -4.36 3.98 11.90
C MET A 107 -5.50 4.69 12.62
N ARG A 108 -6.63 4.01 12.85
CA ARG A 108 -7.76 4.58 13.61
C ARG A 108 -7.38 4.92 15.04
N GLN A 109 -6.63 4.04 15.72
CA GLN A 109 -6.15 4.31 17.08
C GLN A 109 -5.20 5.51 17.12
N GLN A 110 -4.28 5.60 16.17
CA GLN A 110 -3.33 6.71 16.08
C GLN A 110 -4.02 8.05 15.81
N TYR A 111 -5.05 8.06 14.94
CA TYR A 111 -5.85 9.24 14.65
C TYR A 111 -6.65 9.72 15.87
N GLN A 112 -7.18 8.80 16.67
CA GLN A 112 -7.88 9.14 17.92
C GLN A 112 -6.94 9.73 18.98
N GLN A 113 -5.71 9.23 19.10
CA GLN A 113 -4.71 9.78 20.02
C GLN A 113 -4.26 11.19 19.62
N GLN A 114 -4.07 11.46 18.32
CA GLN A 114 -3.72 12.80 17.83
C GLN A 114 -4.83 13.83 18.08
N GLN A 115 -6.10 13.44 17.98
CA GLN A 115 -7.22 14.35 18.30
C GLN A 115 -7.27 14.71 19.79
N GLN A 116 -6.92 13.79 20.69
CA GLN A 116 -6.86 14.08 22.13
C GLN A 116 -5.70 15.01 22.50
N GLN A 117 -4.55 14.90 21.82
CA GLN A 117 -3.41 15.79 22.06
C GLN A 117 -3.64 17.22 21.54
N GLN A 118 -4.36 17.39 20.43
CA GLN A 118 -4.71 18.72 19.89
C GLN A 118 -5.80 19.46 20.69
N GLN A 119 -6.56 18.76 21.55
CA GLN A 119 -7.58 19.35 22.43
C GLN A 119 -7.07 19.67 23.85
N SER A 120 -5.78 19.51 24.14
CA SER A 120 -5.22 19.96 25.41
C SER A 120 -4.78 21.42 25.29
N PRO A 121 -5.55 22.41 25.80
CA PRO A 121 -5.03 23.77 25.92
C PRO A 121 -3.89 23.77 26.92
N HIS A 122 -2.74 24.33 26.51
CA HIS A 122 -1.68 24.74 27.42
C HIS A 122 -2.31 25.52 28.59
N HIS A 123 -2.22 24.96 29.80
CA HIS A 123 -2.26 25.72 31.05
C HIS A 123 -0.84 26.19 31.37
#